data_AF-A0A2V9PU03-F1
#
_entry.id   AF-A0A2V9PU03-F1
#
_cell.length_a   1.000
_cell.length_b   1.000
_cell.length_c   1.000
_cell.angle_alpha   90.00
_cell.angle_beta   90.00
_cell.angle_gamma   90.00
#
_symmetry.space_group_name_H-M   'P 1'
#
loop_
_entity.id
_entity.type
_entity.pdbx_description
1 polymer ?
#
loop_
_entity_poly.entity_id
_entity_poly.type
_entity_poly.pdbx_seq_one_letter_code
_entity_poly.pdbx_strand_id
1 'polypeptide(L)'
;MWTPTVLLLDKDGKERVRLEGYLPNNDFLAALESGLGRIAFVSKKFPDAERWYNDVVTRLGESHSAPGAMYWRAVAHYKATDDHTVLSRVAEDLRSQFAESVWAVKAIPWLPKEPKAEVA
;
A
#
# COMPACT_ATOMS: atom_id res chain seq x y z
N MET A 1 -13.80 21.25 -15.41
CA MET A 1 -13.51 19.87 -15.01
C MET A 1 -14.79 19.28 -14.46
N TRP A 2 -15.29 18.16 -14.98
CA TRP A 2 -16.62 17.60 -14.65
C TRP A 2 -16.53 16.29 -13.85
N THR A 3 -15.35 15.69 -13.76
CA THR A 3 -15.14 14.41 -13.07
C THR A 3 -15.35 14.57 -11.56
N PRO A 4 -16.23 13.76 -10.94
CA PRO A 4 -16.36 13.67 -9.50
C PRO A 4 -14.99 13.45 -8.87
N THR A 5 -14.67 14.25 -7.85
CA THR A 5 -13.36 14.25 -7.21
C THR A 5 -13.51 14.25 -5.71
N VAL A 6 -12.80 13.34 -5.05
CA VAL A 6 -12.66 13.30 -3.59
C VAL A 6 -11.22 13.62 -3.23
N LEU A 7 -11.02 14.62 -2.38
CA LEU A 7 -9.71 15.05 -1.90
C LEU A 7 -9.56 14.69 -0.43
N LEU A 8 -8.45 14.04 -0.08
CA LEU A 8 -8.06 13.80 1.29
C LEU A 8 -6.91 14.74 1.61
N LEU A 9 -7.18 15.69 2.49
CA LEU A 9 -6.24 16.70 2.96
C LEU A 9 -5.69 16.27 4.32
N ASP A 10 -4.45 16.66 4.62
CA ASP A 10 -3.94 16.57 5.99
C ASP A 10 -4.44 17.74 6.87
N LYS A 11 -4.00 17.76 8.13
CA LYS A 11 -4.36 18.80 9.11
C LYS A 11 -3.97 20.23 8.71
N ASP A 12 -3.02 20.37 7.78
CA ASP A 12 -2.52 21.67 7.29
C ASP A 12 -3.24 22.07 5.99
N GLY A 13 -4.28 21.33 5.58
CA GLY A 13 -5.03 21.56 4.36
C GLY A 13 -4.31 21.12 3.09
N LYS A 14 -3.17 20.42 3.20
CA LYS A 14 -2.41 19.96 2.03
C LYS A 14 -3.01 18.67 1.47
N GLU A 15 -3.27 18.67 0.17
CA GLU A 15 -3.71 17.48 -0.55
C GLU A 15 -2.68 16.35 -0.45
N ARG A 16 -3.14 15.18 0.00
CA ARG A 16 -2.32 13.97 0.11
C ARG A 16 -2.79 12.86 -0.82
N VAL A 17 -4.10 12.77 -1.06
CA VAL A 17 -4.70 11.83 -2.00
C VAL A 17 -5.83 12.52 -2.75
N ARG A 18 -5.94 12.17 -4.04
CA ARG A 18 -6.99 12.56 -4.94
C ARG A 18 -7.57 11.31 -5.57
N LEU A 19 -8.88 11.16 -5.50
CA LEU A 19 -9.64 10.11 -6.16
C LEU A 19 -10.53 10.78 -7.21
N GLU A 20 -10.39 10.36 -8.46
CA GLU A 20 -11.20 10.85 -9.57
C GLU A 20 -12.08 9.73 -10.10
N GLY A 21 -13.36 10.02 -10.35
CA GLY A 21 -14.35 9.06 -10.82
C GLY A 21 -15.10 8.36 -9.68
N TYR A 22 -15.90 7.36 -10.05
CA TYR A 22 -16.70 6.56 -9.12
C TYR A 22 -16.06 5.20 -8.87
N LEU A 23 -16.23 4.68 -7.66
CA LEU A 23 -15.79 3.35 -7.24
C LEU A 23 -16.96 2.60 -6.58
N PRO A 24 -17.01 1.26 -6.71
CA PRO A 24 -17.87 0.45 -5.85
C PRO A 24 -17.62 0.72 -4.36
N ASN A 25 -18.61 0.47 -3.51
CA ASN A 25 -18.55 0.83 -2.08
C ASN A 25 -17.28 0.32 -1.38
N ASN A 26 -16.90 -0.95 -1.60
CA ASN A 26 -15.73 -1.54 -0.97
C ASN A 26 -14.41 -0.95 -1.51
N ASP A 27 -14.33 -0.68 -2.81
CA ASP A 27 -13.18 -0.02 -3.42
C ASP A 27 -13.04 1.43 -2.95
N PHE A 28 -14.16 2.14 -2.83
CA PHE A 28 -14.18 3.49 -2.31
C PHE A 28 -13.72 3.53 -0.86
N LEU A 29 -14.25 2.65 0.00
CA LEU A 29 -13.83 2.56 1.40
C LEU A 29 -12.35 2.20 1.52
N ALA A 30 -11.87 1.24 0.72
CA ALA A 30 -10.47 0.84 0.71
C ALA A 30 -9.53 1.97 0.26
N ALA A 31 -9.97 2.77 -0.72
CA ALA A 31 -9.24 3.94 -1.18
C ALA A 31 -9.19 5.05 -0.10
N LEU A 32 -10.30 5.27 0.63
CA LEU A 32 -10.34 6.21 1.75
C LEU A 32 -9.43 5.79 2.90
N GLU A 33 -9.50 4.52 3.34
CA GLU A 33 -8.65 3.99 4.40
C GLU A 33 -7.16 4.00 4.00
N SER A 34 -6.85 3.63 2.75
CA SER A 34 -5.48 3.74 2.20
C SER A 34 -4.99 5.20 2.19
N GLY A 35 -5.89 6.15 1.96
CA GLY A 35 -5.58 7.58 2.01
C GLY A 35 -5.36 8.11 3.43
N LEU A 36 -6.11 7.61 4.42
CA LEU A 36 -5.83 7.85 5.84
C LEU A 36 -4.46 7.29 6.24
N GLY A 37 -4.13 6.07 5.76
CA GLY A 37 -2.80 5.49 5.88
C GLY A 37 -1.72 6.40 5.29
N ARG A 38 -1.98 6.99 4.12
CA ARG A 38 -1.05 7.93 3.47
C ARG A 38 -0.85 9.20 4.28
N ILE A 39 -1.92 9.79 4.82
CA ILE A 39 -1.85 10.99 5.68
C ILE A 39 -1.07 10.70 6.96
N ALA A 40 -1.31 9.55 7.60
CA ALA A 40 -0.57 9.11 8.77
C ALA A 40 0.93 8.92 8.43
N PHE A 41 1.23 8.25 7.31
CA PHE A 41 2.59 7.97 6.87
C PHE A 41 3.40 9.25 6.60
N VAL A 42 2.84 10.21 5.85
CA VAL A 42 3.53 11.49 5.57
C VAL A 42 3.67 12.35 6.81
N SER A 43 2.84 12.11 7.83
CA SER A 43 2.95 12.72 9.16
C SER A 43 3.89 11.95 10.10
N LYS A 44 4.61 10.94 9.59
CA LYS A 44 5.53 10.04 10.34
C LYS A 44 4.85 9.25 11.47
N LYS A 45 3.52 9.10 11.43
CA LYS A 45 2.76 8.25 12.34
C LYS A 45 2.71 6.83 11.78
N PHE A 46 3.85 6.16 11.78
CA PHE A 46 3.99 4.87 11.10
C PHE A 46 3.09 3.76 11.68
N PRO A 47 2.92 3.62 13.01
CA PRO A 47 1.98 2.64 13.56
C PRO A 47 0.52 2.88 13.12
N ASP A 48 0.09 4.13 13.07
CA ASP A 48 -1.25 4.49 12.58
C ASP A 48 -1.40 4.17 11.08
N ALA A 49 -0.36 4.46 10.29
CA ALA A 49 -0.36 4.14 8.87
C ALA A 49 -0.46 2.64 8.63
N GLU A 50 0.35 1.85 9.35
CA GLU A 50 0.31 0.39 9.29
C GLU A 50 -1.07 -0.15 9.65
N ARG A 51 -1.68 0.36 10.72
CA ARG A 51 -3.05 -0.01 11.12
C ARG A 51 -4.05 0.23 9.98
N TRP A 52 -4.08 1.41 9.39
CA TRP A 52 -5.01 1.72 8.29
C TRP A 52 -4.82 0.80 7.09
N TYR A 53 -3.58 0.55 6.69
CA TYR A 53 -3.31 -0.37 5.58
C TYR A 53 -3.65 -1.82 5.94
N ASN A 54 -3.46 -2.23 7.20
CA ASN A 54 -3.87 -3.55 7.65
C ASN A 54 -5.39 -3.74 7.64
N ASP A 55 -6.16 -2.72 8.01
CA ASP A 55 -7.62 -2.77 7.95
C ASP A 55 -8.09 -3.01 6.50
N VAL A 56 -7.49 -2.34 5.52
CA VAL A 56 -7.76 -2.60 4.08
C VAL A 56 -7.43 -4.04 3.69
N VAL A 57 -6.24 -4.53 4.04
CA VAL A 57 -5.82 -5.90 3.66
C VAL A 57 -6.72 -6.96 4.28
N THR A 58 -7.14 -6.78 5.54
CA THR A 58 -7.88 -7.80 6.30
C THR A 58 -9.40 -7.75 6.09
N ARG A 59 -9.96 -6.57 5.78
CA ARG A 59 -11.42 -6.37 5.65
C ARG A 59 -11.87 -6.12 4.22
N LEU A 60 -10.98 -5.62 3.36
CA LEU A 60 -11.26 -5.17 2.00
C LEU A 60 -10.26 -5.79 1.01
N GLY A 61 -9.81 -7.01 1.27
CA GLY A 61 -8.75 -7.70 0.53
C GLY A 61 -9.04 -7.96 -0.95
N GLU A 62 -10.32 -7.94 -1.35
CA GLU A 62 -10.75 -8.07 -2.75
C GLU A 62 -10.79 -6.73 -3.51
N SER A 63 -10.52 -5.60 -2.83
CA SER A 63 -10.52 -4.28 -3.47
C SER A 63 -9.28 -4.04 -4.31
N HIS A 64 -9.38 -3.13 -5.28
CA HIS A 64 -8.25 -2.69 -6.12
C HIS A 64 -7.16 -1.97 -5.31
N SER A 65 -7.50 -1.45 -4.13
CA SER A 65 -6.54 -0.81 -3.22
C SER A 65 -5.77 -1.82 -2.36
N ALA A 66 -6.25 -3.06 -2.21
CA ALA A 66 -5.65 -4.09 -1.37
C ALA A 66 -4.15 -4.36 -1.63
N PRO A 67 -3.68 -4.57 -2.87
CA PRO A 67 -2.25 -4.78 -3.12
C PRO A 67 -1.40 -3.56 -2.75
N GLY A 68 -1.94 -2.34 -2.94
CA GLY A 68 -1.26 -1.11 -2.53
C GLY A 68 -1.20 -0.96 -1.02
N ALA A 69 -2.27 -1.28 -0.32
CA ALA A 69 -2.30 -1.30 1.12
C ALA A 69 -1.32 -2.34 1.68
N MET A 70 -1.27 -3.54 1.10
CA MET A 70 -0.31 -4.57 1.50
C MET A 70 1.14 -4.08 1.39
N TYR A 71 1.50 -3.49 0.26
CA TYR A 71 2.81 -2.86 0.05
C TYR A 71 3.10 -1.79 1.12
N TRP A 72 2.20 -0.83 1.30
CA TRP A 72 2.45 0.29 2.21
C TRP A 72 2.35 -0.08 3.69
N ARG A 73 1.62 -1.14 4.06
CA ARG A 73 1.64 -1.72 5.41
C ARG A 73 3.06 -2.15 5.77
N ALA A 74 3.72 -2.90 4.89
CA ALA A 74 5.09 -3.35 5.11
C ALA A 74 6.09 -2.17 5.15
N VAL A 75 5.93 -1.17 4.29
CA VAL A 75 6.78 0.04 4.32
C VAL A 75 6.57 0.82 5.62
N ALA A 76 5.33 0.96 6.10
CA ALA A 76 5.03 1.60 7.38
C ALA A 76 5.66 0.83 8.54
N HIS A 77 5.53 -0.50 8.56
CA HIS A 77 6.15 -1.36 9.55
C HIS A 77 7.67 -1.17 9.57
N TYR A 78 8.32 -1.29 8.41
CA TYR A 78 9.75 -1.04 8.26
C TYR A 78 10.17 0.34 8.78
N LYS A 79 9.40 1.40 8.47
CA LYS A 79 9.68 2.75 8.98
C LYS A 79 9.50 2.90 10.50
N ALA A 80 8.67 2.05 11.12
CA ALA A 80 8.47 2.05 12.57
C ALA A 80 9.54 1.25 13.32
N THR A 81 10.03 0.14 12.73
CA THR A 81 10.84 -0.87 13.45
C THR A 81 12.25 -1.06 12.91
N ASP A 82 12.54 -0.57 11.71
CA ASP A 82 13.76 -0.87 10.93
C ASP A 82 13.92 -2.38 10.60
N ASP A 83 12.84 -3.17 10.70
CA ASP A 83 12.84 -4.58 10.29
C ASP A 83 12.82 -4.71 8.76
N HIS A 84 13.99 -4.94 8.17
CA HIS A 84 14.15 -5.12 6.73
C HIS A 84 13.49 -6.41 6.20
N THR A 85 13.24 -7.41 7.05
CA THR A 85 12.72 -8.72 6.61
C THR A 85 11.28 -8.62 6.11
N VAL A 86 10.53 -7.62 6.57
CA VAL A 86 9.12 -7.39 6.17
C VAL A 86 9.00 -7.07 4.67
N LEU A 87 10.02 -6.44 4.08
CA LEU A 87 9.97 -6.00 2.68
C LEU A 87 10.12 -7.16 1.70
N SER A 88 10.99 -8.13 2.00
CA SER A 88 11.11 -9.33 1.17
C SER A 88 9.86 -10.21 1.29
N ARG A 89 9.32 -10.38 2.50
CA ARG A 89 8.08 -11.15 2.73
C ARG A 89 6.89 -10.57 1.97
N VAL A 90 6.68 -9.24 2.06
CA VAL A 90 5.55 -8.61 1.35
C VAL A 90 5.71 -8.71 -0.17
N ALA A 91 6.93 -8.72 -0.69
CA ALA A 91 7.17 -8.88 -2.12
C ALA A 91 6.79 -10.30 -2.59
N GLU A 92 7.10 -11.32 -1.81
CA GLU A 92 6.67 -12.70 -2.06
C GLU A 92 5.14 -12.83 -1.99
N ASP A 93 4.52 -12.25 -0.96
CA ASP A 93 3.07 -12.27 -0.80
C ASP A 93 2.35 -11.58 -1.97
N LEU A 94 2.83 -10.40 -2.38
CA LEU A 94 2.26 -9.67 -3.53
C LEU A 94 2.38 -10.47 -4.82
N ARG A 95 3.50 -11.17 -5.03
CA ARG A 95 3.69 -12.05 -6.19
C ARG A 95 2.73 -13.25 -6.15
N SER A 96 2.44 -13.78 -4.96
CA SER A 96 1.53 -14.92 -4.80
C SER A 96 0.05 -14.53 -4.92
N GLN A 97 -0.35 -13.40 -4.34
CA GLN A 97 -1.76 -13.04 -4.16
C GLN A 97 -2.24 -12.02 -5.21
N PHE A 98 -1.33 -11.17 -5.70
CA PHE A 98 -1.64 -10.06 -6.60
C PHE A 98 -0.62 -9.95 -7.73
N ALA A 99 -0.31 -11.08 -8.38
CA ALA A 99 0.75 -11.22 -9.38
C ALA A 99 0.66 -10.20 -10.53
N GLU A 100 -0.57 -9.87 -10.95
CA GLU A 100 -0.84 -8.92 -12.04
C GLU A 100 -0.87 -7.45 -11.59
N SER A 101 -0.78 -7.18 -10.29
CA SER A 101 -0.83 -5.82 -9.77
C SER A 101 0.49 -5.08 -10.01
N VAL A 102 0.39 -3.76 -10.25
CA VAL A 102 1.58 -2.88 -10.33
C VAL A 102 2.40 -2.91 -9.03
N TRP A 103 1.79 -3.28 -7.90
CA TRP A 103 2.47 -3.35 -6.61
C TRP A 103 3.38 -4.57 -6.49
N ALA A 104 3.02 -5.70 -7.11
CA ALA A 104 3.93 -6.84 -7.23
C ALA A 104 5.20 -6.45 -8.01
N VAL A 105 5.05 -5.67 -9.10
CA VAL A 105 6.19 -5.15 -9.87
C VAL A 105 7.04 -4.19 -9.04
N LYS A 106 6.41 -3.25 -8.31
CA LYS A 106 7.12 -2.29 -7.45
C LYS A 106 7.90 -2.95 -6.31
N ALA A 107 7.47 -4.13 -5.87
CA ALA A 107 8.11 -4.86 -4.76
C ALA A 107 9.30 -5.73 -5.21
N ILE A 108 9.52 -5.92 -6.52
CA ILE A 108 10.63 -6.73 -7.06
C ILE A 108 12.00 -6.38 -6.45
N PRO A 109 12.39 -5.10 -6.27
CA PRO A 109 13.69 -4.76 -5.70
C PRO A 109 13.94 -5.29 -4.27
N TRP A 110 12.89 -5.73 -3.57
CA TRP A 110 12.99 -6.28 -2.21
C TRP A 110 13.10 -7.80 -2.18
N LEU A 111 12.88 -8.47 -3.31
CA LEU A 111 13.10 -9.90 -3.41
C LEU A 111 14.59 -10.21 -3.23
N PRO A 112 14.94 -11.31 -2.55
CA PRO A 112 16.31 -11.77 -2.51
C PRO A 112 16.80 -12.00 -3.95
N LYS A 113 18.04 -11.61 -4.23
CA LYS A 113 18.65 -11.89 -5.53
C LYS A 113 18.75 -13.41 -5.68
N GLU A 114 18.25 -13.94 -6.79
CA GLU A 114 18.46 -15.33 -7.13
C GLU A 114 19.98 -15.61 -7.17
N PRO A 115 20.46 -16.72 -6.59
CA PRO A 115 21.85 -17.10 -6.76
C PRO A 115 22.10 -17.28 -8.26
N LYS A 116 23.15 -16.62 -8.78
CA LYS A 116 23.58 -16.83 -10.16
C LYS A 116 23.79 -18.32 -10.37
N ALA A 117 23.09 -18.91 -11.33
CA ALA A 117 23.39 -20.27 -11.76
C ALA A 117 24.86 -20.29 -12.19
N GLU A 118 25.70 -21.02 -11.45
CA GLU A 118 27.06 -21.34 -11.88
C GLU A 118 26.93 -22.19 -13.14
N VAL A 119 27.33 -21.60 -14.26
CA VAL A 119 27.41 -22.32 -15.53
C VAL A 119 28.66 -23.19 -15.44
N ALA A 120 28.46 -24.49 -15.25
CA ALA A 120 29.51 -25.50 -15.28
C ALA A 120 29.98 -25.77 -16.72
#